data_AF-A0A4R2CNX0-F1
#
_entry.id   AF-A0A4R2CNX0-F1
#
_cell.length_a   1.000
_cell.length_b   1.000
_cell.length_c   1.000
_cell.angle_alpha   90.00
_cell.angle_beta   90.00
_cell.angle_gamma   90.00
#
_symmetry.space_group_name_H-M   'P 1'
#
loop_
_entity.id
_entity.type
_entity.pdbx_description
1 polymer ?
#
loop_
_entity_poly.entity_id
_entity_poly.type
_entity_poly.pdbx_seq_one_letter_code
_entity_poly.pdbx_strand_id
1 'polypeptide(L)'
;MTQLASNALSVSAESVRELVEASDLLASQSIEKALEAGHLLIAAKAECRHGEWLPFLKRAGVGERKAQRLMKLSASGLKPSAVSGFGGIRGALEFLTRRAKAARHFDEALASVLSGGYGTAELEAALLLEDEMIEMFPEEKRGPLRRHRPEHDVTSILKRIAQIKTDEPEAA
;
A
#
# COMPACT_ATOMS: atom_id res chain seq x y z
N MET A 1 -8.21 53.38 -1.54
CA MET A 1 -7.10 52.42 -1.32
C MET A 1 -7.55 50.96 -1.25
N THR A 2 -8.84 50.66 -1.03
CA THR A 2 -9.38 49.30 -0.83
C THR A 2 -9.49 48.45 -2.12
N GLN A 3 -9.73 49.05 -3.29
CA GLN A 3 -9.85 48.32 -4.57
C GLN A 3 -8.51 47.77 -5.08
N LEU A 4 -7.39 48.48 -4.86
CA LEU A 4 -6.06 48.04 -5.32
C LEU A 4 -5.58 46.80 -4.55
N ALA A 5 -5.85 46.73 -3.25
CA ALA A 5 -5.55 45.56 -2.43
C ALA A 5 -6.40 44.34 -2.83
N SER A 6 -7.68 44.56 -3.20
CA SER A 6 -8.56 43.49 -3.69
C SER A 6 -8.08 42.86 -4.98
N ASN A 7 -7.59 43.68 -5.94
CA ASN A 7 -7.07 43.18 -7.21
C ASN A 7 -5.71 42.47 -7.05
N ALA A 8 -4.87 42.94 -6.12
CA ALA A 8 -3.62 42.26 -5.80
C ALA A 8 -3.85 40.87 -5.17
N LEU A 9 -4.86 40.76 -4.29
CA LEU A 9 -5.23 39.49 -3.68
C LEU A 9 -5.82 38.50 -4.69
N SER A 10 -6.64 38.96 -5.64
CA SER A 10 -7.20 38.08 -6.68
C SER A 10 -6.12 37.56 -7.62
N VAL A 11 -5.19 38.41 -8.08
CA VAL A 11 -4.05 38.00 -8.92
C VAL A 11 -3.14 37.02 -8.17
N SER A 12 -2.91 37.25 -6.87
CA SER A 12 -2.16 36.31 -6.03
C SER A 12 -2.88 34.97 -5.89
N ALA A 13 -4.20 34.95 -5.76
CA ALA A 13 -4.98 33.72 -5.66
C ALA A 13 -4.94 32.91 -6.97
N GLU A 14 -5.04 33.58 -8.12
CA GLU A 14 -4.91 32.94 -9.44
C GLU A 14 -3.52 32.33 -9.62
N SER A 15 -2.47 33.07 -9.27
CA SER A 15 -1.08 32.57 -9.35
C SER A 15 -0.85 31.37 -8.42
N VAL A 16 -1.39 31.40 -7.20
CA VAL A 16 -1.30 30.27 -6.26
C VAL A 16 -2.02 29.05 -6.82
N ARG A 17 -3.23 29.22 -7.38
CA ARG A 17 -3.98 28.12 -8.00
C ARG A 17 -3.19 27.49 -9.14
N GLU A 18 -2.64 28.29 -10.04
CA GLU A 18 -1.83 27.81 -11.18
C GLU A 18 -0.60 27.02 -10.71
N LEU A 19 0.09 27.51 -9.68
CA LEU A 19 1.26 26.81 -9.12
C LEU A 19 0.89 25.50 -8.42
N VAL A 20 -0.25 25.45 -7.73
CA VAL A 20 -0.77 24.22 -7.10
C VAL A 20 -1.13 23.19 -8.17
N GLU A 21 -1.87 23.58 -9.20
CA GLU A 21 -2.23 22.70 -10.32
C GLU A 21 -0.99 22.17 -11.06
N ALA A 22 -0.01 23.03 -11.32
CA ALA A 22 1.26 22.63 -11.93
C ALA A 22 2.05 21.65 -11.04
N SER A 23 2.07 21.88 -9.72
CA SER A 23 2.70 20.97 -8.76
C SER A 23 2.05 19.58 -8.77
N ASP A 24 0.73 19.51 -8.77
CA ASP A 24 -0.02 18.24 -8.78
C ASP A 24 0.19 17.44 -10.08
N LEU A 25 0.27 18.15 -11.21
CA LEU A 25 0.60 17.54 -12.50
C LEU A 25 2.03 16.95 -12.48
N LEU A 26 3.01 17.72 -12.00
CA LEU A 26 4.40 17.26 -11.90
C LEU A 26 4.55 16.07 -10.95
N ALA A 27 3.82 16.07 -9.83
CA ALA A 27 3.78 14.93 -8.91
C ALA A 27 3.23 13.67 -9.58
N SER A 28 2.14 13.80 -10.34
CA SER A 28 1.54 12.70 -11.09
C SER A 28 2.48 12.15 -12.16
N GLN A 29 3.09 13.02 -12.96
CA GLN A 29 4.08 12.64 -13.97
C GLN A 29 5.32 11.97 -13.34
N SER A 30 5.77 12.46 -12.18
CA SER A 30 6.90 11.87 -11.45
C SER A 30 6.61 10.42 -11.05
N ILE A 31 5.38 10.12 -10.62
CA ILE A 31 4.95 8.74 -10.29
C ILE A 31 4.95 7.85 -11.54
N GLU A 32 4.39 8.33 -12.65
CA GLU A 32 4.38 7.58 -13.92
C GLU A 32 5.80 7.25 -14.38
N LYS A 33 6.69 8.25 -14.37
CA LYS A 33 8.10 8.06 -14.74
C LYS A 33 8.85 7.15 -13.79
N ALA A 34 8.50 7.15 -12.50
CA ALA A 34 9.07 6.20 -11.55
C ALA A 34 8.67 4.75 -11.88
N LEU A 35 7.40 4.51 -12.23
CA LEU A 35 6.91 3.18 -12.63
C LEU A 35 7.53 2.72 -13.95
N GLU A 36 7.60 3.61 -14.96
CA GLU A 36 8.25 3.34 -16.24
C GLU A 36 9.73 2.98 -16.06
N ALA A 37 10.47 3.78 -15.28
CA ALA A 37 11.87 3.52 -14.96
C ALA A 37 12.03 2.17 -14.25
N GLY A 38 11.15 1.81 -13.32
CA GLY A 38 11.21 0.51 -12.66
C GLY A 38 10.97 -0.67 -13.60
N HIS A 39 10.07 -0.56 -14.59
CA HIS A 39 9.90 -1.59 -15.62
C HIS A 39 11.16 -1.76 -16.48
N LEU A 40 11.76 -0.66 -16.92
CA LEU A 40 13.02 -0.68 -17.68
C LEU A 40 14.16 -1.30 -16.86
N LEU A 41 14.24 -0.99 -15.56
CA LEU A 41 15.23 -1.58 -14.66
C LEU A 41 15.03 -3.09 -14.47
N ILE A 42 13.79 -3.57 -14.40
CA ILE A 42 13.47 -5.01 -14.32
C ILE A 42 13.94 -5.72 -15.59
N ALA A 43 13.59 -5.18 -16.77
CA ALA A 43 14.00 -5.74 -18.05
C ALA A 43 15.53 -5.76 -18.19
N ALA A 44 16.19 -4.62 -17.92
CA ALA A 44 17.65 -4.53 -17.99
C ALA A 44 18.34 -5.51 -17.02
N LYS A 45 17.81 -5.69 -15.80
CA LYS A 45 18.38 -6.62 -14.83
C LYS A 45 18.27 -8.08 -15.28
N ALA A 46 17.23 -8.44 -16.03
CA ALA A 46 17.06 -9.79 -16.58
C ALA A 46 18.08 -10.09 -17.69
N GLU A 47 18.55 -9.07 -18.40
CA GLU A 47 19.55 -9.19 -19.48
C GLU A 47 21.00 -9.09 -18.98
N CYS A 48 21.22 -8.48 -17.81
CA CYS A 48 22.56 -8.29 -17.24
C CYS A 48 23.21 -9.61 -16.84
N ARG A 49 24.47 -9.81 -17.26
CA ARG A 49 25.30 -10.89 -16.72
C ARG A 49 25.82 -10.53 -15.33
N HIS A 50 26.42 -11.53 -14.66
CA HIS A 50 27.06 -11.31 -13.37
C HIS A 50 28.09 -10.18 -13.45
N GLY A 51 28.01 -9.21 -12.52
CA GLY A 51 28.92 -8.06 -12.46
C GLY A 51 28.55 -6.86 -13.35
N GLU A 52 27.64 -7.00 -14.32
CA GLU A 52 27.30 -5.90 -15.25
C GLU A 52 26.29 -4.90 -14.68
N TRP A 53 25.59 -5.29 -13.62
CA TRP A 53 24.51 -4.49 -13.04
C TRP A 53 24.98 -3.13 -12.49
N LEU A 54 26.08 -3.10 -11.73
CA LEU A 54 26.58 -1.85 -11.15
C LEU A 54 27.12 -0.87 -12.22
N PRO A 55 27.91 -1.31 -13.22
CA PRO A 55 28.25 -0.47 -14.38
C PRO A 55 27.04 0.06 -15.13
N PHE A 56 26.00 -0.76 -15.34
CA PHE A 56 24.76 -0.34 -15.97
C PHE A 56 24.08 0.79 -15.17
N LEU A 57 23.91 0.61 -13.86
CA LEU A 57 23.32 1.61 -12.98
C LEU A 57 24.09 2.93 -12.96
N LYS A 58 25.43 2.86 -13.00
CA LYS A 58 26.29 4.04 -13.11
C LYS A 58 26.02 4.80 -14.41
N ARG A 59 25.87 4.11 -15.55
CA ARG A 59 25.51 4.74 -16.83
C ARG A 59 24.10 5.33 -16.82
N ALA A 60 23.15 4.65 -16.16
CA ALA A 60 21.77 5.12 -16.02
C ALA A 60 21.62 6.31 -15.05
N GLY A 61 22.66 6.67 -14.28
CA GLY A 61 22.60 7.74 -13.29
C GLY A 61 21.70 7.42 -12.09
N VAL A 62 21.46 6.12 -11.81
CA VAL A 62 20.57 5.67 -10.74
C VAL A 62 21.36 4.88 -9.70
N GLY A 63 21.35 5.34 -8.45
CA GLY A 63 21.95 4.57 -7.35
C GLY A 63 21.17 3.27 -7.07
N GLU A 64 21.87 2.23 -6.64
CA GLU A 64 21.30 0.88 -6.47
C GLU A 64 20.06 0.84 -5.58
N ARG A 65 20.08 1.51 -4.41
CA ARG A 65 18.91 1.60 -3.53
C ARG A 65 17.70 2.24 -4.22
N LYS A 66 17.92 3.25 -5.06
CA LYS A 66 16.85 3.89 -5.84
C LYS A 66 16.33 2.92 -6.89
N ALA A 67 17.22 2.23 -7.61
CA ALA A 67 16.83 1.24 -8.60
C ALA A 67 15.99 0.12 -7.99
N GLN A 68 16.41 -0.47 -6.87
CA GLN A 68 15.66 -1.52 -6.16
C GLN A 68 14.27 -1.02 -5.74
N ARG A 69 14.14 0.21 -5.24
CA ARG A 69 12.84 0.81 -4.88
C ARG A 69 11.93 0.97 -6.09
N LEU A 70 12.45 1.47 -7.21
CA LEU A 70 11.67 1.62 -8.45
C LEU A 70 11.22 0.26 -8.99
N MET A 71 12.12 -0.73 -9.00
CA MET A 71 11.78 -2.09 -9.40
C MET A 71 10.72 -2.71 -8.48
N LYS A 72 10.85 -2.57 -7.15
CA LYS A 72 9.85 -3.03 -6.18
C LYS A 72 8.49 -2.37 -6.42
N LEU A 73 8.48 -1.07 -6.70
CA LEU A 73 7.26 -0.34 -7.00
C LEU A 73 6.60 -0.86 -8.28
N SER A 74 7.34 -0.99 -9.39
CA SER A 74 6.79 -1.47 -10.67
C SER A 74 6.35 -2.93 -10.61
N ALA A 75 7.14 -3.80 -9.98
CA ALA A 75 6.79 -5.21 -9.81
C ALA A 75 5.52 -5.44 -8.97
N SER A 76 5.08 -4.44 -8.19
CA SER A 76 3.86 -4.55 -7.39
C SER A 76 2.56 -4.48 -8.20
N GLY A 77 2.62 -4.00 -9.44
CA GLY A 77 1.43 -3.78 -10.27
C GLY A 77 0.53 -2.62 -9.82
N LEU A 78 0.99 -1.76 -8.89
CA LEU A 78 0.24 -0.58 -8.48
C LEU A 78 0.10 0.42 -9.63
N LYS A 79 -1.13 0.90 -9.84
CA LYS A 79 -1.42 1.99 -10.80
C LYS A 79 -0.91 3.33 -10.26
N PRO A 80 -0.57 4.31 -11.12
CA PRO A 80 -0.15 5.65 -10.68
C PRO A 80 -1.12 6.30 -9.69
N SER A 81 -2.44 6.14 -9.91
CA SER A 81 -3.48 6.66 -9.03
C SER A 81 -3.48 6.03 -7.63
N ALA A 82 -3.14 4.75 -7.52
CA ALA A 82 -2.99 4.08 -6.23
C ALA A 82 -1.74 4.58 -5.50
N VAL A 83 -0.62 4.75 -6.21
CA VAL A 83 0.61 5.30 -5.64
C VAL A 83 0.39 6.73 -5.13
N SER A 84 -0.33 7.56 -5.88
CA SER A 84 -0.73 8.91 -5.43
C SER A 84 -1.62 8.84 -4.19
N GLY A 85 -2.61 7.94 -4.18
CA GLY A 85 -3.50 7.72 -3.04
C GLY A 85 -2.80 7.33 -1.73
N PHE A 86 -1.61 6.73 -1.79
CA PHE A 86 -0.79 6.43 -0.62
C PHE A 86 0.13 7.59 -0.19
N GLY A 87 -0.04 8.80 -0.71
CA GLY A 87 0.89 9.90 -0.46
C GLY A 87 2.19 9.78 -1.27
N GLY A 88 2.11 9.19 -2.46
CA GLY A 88 3.21 9.06 -3.41
C GLY A 88 4.11 7.84 -3.18
N ILE A 89 5.28 7.85 -3.82
CA ILE A 89 6.19 6.70 -3.90
C ILE A 89 6.59 6.16 -2.51
N ARG A 90 6.78 7.05 -1.52
CA ARG A 90 7.17 6.63 -0.16
C ARG A 90 6.07 5.82 0.51
N GLY A 91 4.85 6.33 0.55
CA GLY A 91 3.75 5.62 1.19
C GLY A 91 3.35 4.36 0.43
N ALA A 92 3.47 4.34 -0.90
CA ALA A 92 3.31 3.10 -1.67
C ALA A 92 4.35 2.03 -1.28
N LEU A 93 5.62 2.39 -1.10
CA LEU A 93 6.65 1.44 -0.67
C LEU A 93 6.44 0.97 0.78
N GLU A 94 5.92 1.83 1.65
CA GLU A 94 5.52 1.47 3.01
C GLU A 94 4.37 0.46 3.00
N PHE A 95 3.32 0.72 2.22
CA PHE A 95 2.21 -0.20 2.00
C PHE A 95 2.71 -1.58 1.52
N LEU A 96 3.60 -1.62 0.53
CA LEU A 96 4.18 -2.88 0.04
C LEU A 96 5.01 -3.60 1.09
N THR A 97 5.59 -2.88 2.05
CA THR A 97 6.37 -3.47 3.14
C THR A 97 5.44 -4.07 4.19
N ARG A 98 4.35 -3.38 4.57
CA ARG A 98 3.32 -3.92 5.46
C ARG A 98 2.63 -5.14 4.85
N ARG A 99 2.29 -5.08 3.56
CA ARG A 99 1.69 -6.21 2.82
C ARG A 99 2.58 -7.45 2.83
N ALA A 100 3.88 -7.29 2.59
CA ALA A 100 4.82 -8.40 2.62
C ALA A 100 4.97 -9.00 4.03
N LYS A 101 4.88 -8.16 5.07
CA LYS A 101 4.93 -8.62 6.47
C LYS A 101 3.64 -9.37 6.84
N ALA A 102 2.47 -8.87 6.48
CA ALA A 102 1.19 -9.53 6.71
C ALA A 102 1.15 -10.92 6.05
N ALA A 103 1.58 -11.02 4.79
CA ALA A 103 1.66 -12.30 4.07
C ALA A 103 2.54 -13.32 4.79
N ARG A 104 3.70 -12.90 5.33
CA ARG A 104 4.56 -13.78 6.11
C ARG A 104 3.91 -14.29 7.39
N HIS A 105 3.23 -13.41 8.13
CA HIS A 105 2.49 -13.83 9.32
C HIS A 105 1.36 -14.83 8.98
N PHE A 106 0.67 -14.65 7.85
CA PHE A 106 -0.28 -15.65 7.36
C PHE A 106 0.38 -16.99 7.03
N ASP A 107 1.52 -16.98 6.33
CA ASP A 107 2.26 -18.20 6.00
C ASP A 107 2.73 -18.95 7.26
N GLU A 108 3.23 -18.21 8.27
CA GLU A 108 3.67 -18.74 9.55
C GLU A 108 2.48 -19.28 10.38
N ALA A 109 1.34 -18.59 10.39
CA ALA A 109 0.11 -19.07 11.00
C ALA A 109 -0.39 -20.38 10.36
N LEU A 110 -0.39 -20.44 9.02
CA LEU A 110 -0.81 -21.63 8.29
C LEU A 110 0.14 -22.81 8.56
N ALA A 111 1.45 -22.59 8.56
CA ALA A 111 2.44 -23.62 8.87
C ALA A 111 2.27 -24.18 10.30
N SER A 112 1.97 -23.32 11.27
CA SER A 112 1.68 -23.71 12.65
C SER A 112 0.46 -24.63 12.72
N VAL A 113 -0.66 -24.23 12.08
CA VAL A 113 -1.89 -25.04 12.03
C VAL A 113 -1.65 -26.40 11.39
N LEU A 114 -0.93 -26.44 10.26
CA LEU A 114 -0.60 -27.69 9.56
C LEU A 114 0.31 -28.61 10.39
N SER A 115 1.12 -28.03 11.28
CA SER A 115 2.00 -28.79 12.19
C SER A 115 1.31 -29.22 13.49
N GLY A 116 -0.03 -29.03 13.59
CA GLY A 116 -0.81 -29.36 14.78
C GLY A 116 -0.68 -28.33 15.92
N GLY A 117 -0.14 -27.15 15.63
CA GLY A 117 -0.11 -26.01 16.54
C GLY A 117 -1.46 -25.29 16.59
N TYR A 118 -1.81 -24.78 17.77
CA TYR A 118 -3.00 -23.97 18.00
C TYR A 118 -2.56 -22.65 18.64
N GLY A 119 -2.16 -21.69 17.83
CA GLY A 119 -1.77 -20.35 18.28
C GLY A 119 -2.34 -19.29 17.33
N THR A 120 -2.98 -18.26 17.88
CA THR A 120 -3.57 -17.15 17.11
C THR A 120 -2.63 -15.97 16.94
N ALA A 121 -1.49 -15.94 17.62
CA ALA A 121 -0.59 -14.78 17.66
C ALA A 121 -0.16 -14.31 16.25
N GLU A 122 0.20 -15.24 15.37
CA GLU A 122 0.59 -14.89 13.99
C GLU A 122 -0.60 -14.41 13.16
N LEU A 123 -1.79 -14.99 13.38
CA LEU A 123 -3.01 -14.53 12.71
C LEU A 123 -3.41 -13.13 13.19
N GLU A 124 -3.34 -12.87 14.49
CA GLU A 124 -3.59 -11.55 15.09
C GLU A 124 -2.59 -10.52 14.55
N ALA A 125 -1.30 -10.87 14.45
CA ALA A 125 -0.28 -10.01 13.88
C ALA A 125 -0.55 -9.68 12.40
N ALA A 126 -1.00 -10.67 11.61
CA ALA A 126 -1.38 -10.47 10.22
C ALA A 126 -2.58 -9.52 10.09
N LEU A 127 -3.65 -9.75 10.88
CA LEU A 127 -4.86 -8.93 10.86
C LEU A 127 -4.61 -7.48 11.29
N LEU A 128 -3.76 -7.26 12.31
CA LEU A 128 -3.36 -5.91 12.71
C LEU A 128 -2.64 -5.17 11.57
N LEU A 129 -1.77 -5.85 10.84
CA LEU A 129 -1.11 -5.25 9.67
C LEU A 129 -2.08 -4.96 8.53
N GLU A 130 -3.12 -5.79 8.35
CA GLU A 130 -4.20 -5.50 7.41
C GLU A 130 -5.00 -4.26 7.79
N ASP A 131 -5.38 -4.13 9.06
CA ASP A 131 -6.05 -2.92 9.57
C ASP A 131 -5.18 -1.68 9.37
N GLU A 132 -3.89 -1.75 9.69
CA GLU A 132 -2.94 -0.67 9.44
C GLU A 132 -2.85 -0.31 7.94
N MET A 133 -2.85 -1.31 7.05
CA MET A 133 -2.87 -1.08 5.61
C MET A 133 -4.17 -0.42 5.15
N ILE A 134 -5.32 -0.82 5.69
CA ILE A 134 -6.63 -0.20 5.40
C ILE A 134 -6.61 1.28 5.80
N GLU A 135 -6.02 1.62 6.94
CA GLU A 135 -5.89 3.00 7.40
C GLU A 135 -5.01 3.86 6.48
N MET A 136 -4.13 3.26 5.67
CA MET A 136 -3.36 3.99 4.65
C MET A 136 -4.18 4.46 3.45
N PHE A 137 -5.41 3.94 3.26
CA PHE A 137 -6.30 4.40 2.19
C PHE A 137 -7.11 5.62 2.64
N PRO A 138 -7.45 6.55 1.72
CA PRO A 138 -8.44 7.60 1.97
C PRO A 138 -9.76 6.99 2.48
N GLU A 139 -10.43 7.68 3.42
CA GLU A 139 -11.63 7.15 4.10
C GLU A 139 -12.70 6.69 3.10
N GLU A 140 -12.89 7.47 2.03
CA GLU A 140 -13.87 7.17 0.98
C GLU A 140 -13.57 5.88 0.21
N LYS A 141 -12.33 5.39 0.27
CA LYS A 141 -11.83 4.21 -0.45
C LYS A 141 -11.63 2.98 0.45
N ARG A 142 -11.86 3.07 1.76
CA ARG A 142 -11.66 1.96 2.71
C ARG A 142 -12.65 0.80 2.54
N GLY A 143 -13.71 0.99 1.74
CA GLY A 143 -14.71 -0.03 1.46
C GLY A 143 -15.44 -0.52 2.73
N PRO A 144 -16.37 -1.48 2.61
CA PRO A 144 -17.06 -2.07 3.76
C PRO A 144 -16.20 -3.10 4.51
N LEU A 145 -14.87 -3.15 4.26
CA LEU A 145 -13.98 -4.10 4.91
C LEU A 145 -14.06 -3.87 6.41
N ARG A 146 -14.69 -4.84 7.10
CA ARG A 146 -14.82 -4.80 8.55
C ARG A 146 -13.42 -4.70 9.12
N ARG A 147 -13.13 -3.58 9.79
CA ARG A 147 -12.00 -3.48 10.72
C ARG A 147 -12.06 -4.69 11.63
N HIS A 148 -10.95 -5.41 11.79
CA HIS A 148 -10.92 -6.48 12.77
C HIS A 148 -11.13 -5.86 14.15
N ARG A 149 -12.26 -6.17 14.76
CA ARG A 149 -12.61 -5.71 16.11
C ARG A 149 -12.79 -6.95 16.96
N PRO A 150 -11.75 -7.40 17.67
CA PRO A 150 -11.80 -8.67 18.40
C PRO A 150 -13.02 -8.75 19.31
N GLU A 151 -13.41 -7.65 19.97
CA GLU A 151 -14.63 -7.58 20.78
C GLU A 151 -15.95 -7.80 20.01
N HIS A 152 -16.08 -7.31 18.78
CA HIS A 152 -17.28 -7.49 17.95
C HIS A 152 -17.30 -8.84 17.22
N ASP A 153 -16.12 -9.35 16.85
CA ASP A 153 -15.98 -10.65 16.19
C ASP A 153 -16.19 -11.79 17.17
N VAL A 154 -15.70 -11.70 18.42
CA VAL A 154 -16.00 -12.68 19.49
C VAL A 154 -17.51 -12.77 19.72
N THR A 155 -18.21 -11.63 19.80
CA THR A 155 -19.67 -11.62 19.98
C THR A 155 -20.41 -12.26 18.81
N SER A 156 -19.94 -12.01 17.57
CA SER A 156 -20.52 -12.59 16.36
C SER A 156 -20.26 -14.10 16.26
N ILE A 157 -19.06 -14.55 16.65
CA ILE A 157 -18.66 -15.96 16.70
C ILE A 157 -19.47 -16.70 17.78
N LEU A 158 -19.56 -16.14 18.99
CA LEU A 158 -20.37 -16.72 20.08
C LEU A 158 -21.84 -16.85 19.68
N LYS A 159 -22.39 -15.84 19.01
CA LYS A 159 -23.76 -15.89 18.48
C LYS A 159 -23.93 -16.99 17.43
N ARG A 160 -22.94 -17.19 16.55
CA ARG A 160 -22.94 -18.26 15.55
C ARG A 160 -22.81 -19.64 16.18
N ILE A 161 -21.95 -19.81 17.18
CA ILE A 161 -21.80 -21.05 17.96
C ILE A 161 -23.10 -21.37 18.70
N ALA A 162 -23.74 -20.37 19.31
CA ALA A 162 -25.04 -20.54 19.95
C ALA A 162 -26.12 -20.99 18.94
N GLN A 163 -26.15 -20.39 17.75
CA GLN A 163 -27.06 -20.77 16.67
C GLN A 163 -26.85 -22.22 16.22
N ILE A 164 -25.60 -22.66 16.05
CA ILE A 164 -25.26 -24.04 15.67
C ILE A 164 -25.71 -25.03 16.74
N LYS A 165 -25.56 -24.69 18.03
CA LYS A 165 -26.05 -25.53 19.14
C LYS A 165 -27.57 -25.62 19.23
N THR A 166 -28.30 -24.59 18.80
CA THR A 166 -29.77 -24.64 18.73
C THR A 166 -30.29 -25.34 17.48
N ASP A 167 -29.47 -25.47 16.44
CA ASP A 167 -29.82 -26.12 15.18
C ASP A 167 -29.38 -27.60 15.13
N GLU A 168 -28.73 -28.13 16.18
CA GLU A 168 -28.53 -29.58 16.34
C GLU A 168 -29.89 -30.26 16.60
N PRO A 169 -30.37 -31.16 15.72
CA PRO A 169 -31.58 -31.89 16.00
C PRO A 169 -31.31 -32.82 17.20
N GLU A 170 -32.19 -32.77 18.20
CA GLU A 170 -32.23 -33.77 19.28
C GLU A 170 -32.14 -35.16 18.64
N ALA A 171 -31.03 -35.86 18.88
CA ALA A 171 -30.85 -37.23 18.45
C ALA A 171 -31.98 -38.06 19.09
N ALA A 172 -32.92 -38.51 18.25
CA ALA A 172 -33.93 -39.50 18.59
C ALA A 172 -33.29 -40.89 18.78
#